data_AF-A0AA37TUZ2-F1
#
_entry.id   AF-A0AA37TUZ2-F1
#
_cell.length_a   1.000
_cell.length_b   1.000
_cell.length_c   1.000
_cell.angle_alpha   90.00
_cell.angle_beta   90.00
_cell.angle_gamma   90.00
#
_symmetry.space_group_name_H-M   'P 1'
#
loop_
_entity.id
_entity.type
_entity.pdbx_description
1 polymer ?
#
loop_
_entity_poly.entity_id
_entity_poly.type
_entity_poly.pdbx_seq_one_letter_code
_entity_poly.pdbx_strand_id
1 'polypeptide(L)'
;MLPIDWRKVERNYAQVQCKQALLGLQDEHEVDVNLALLALYCDQQRLTINPNCWPKLLATSALWQQQLAPLRAIRRRAKSGNPGYYQRLLAIELMLERQLQQQLTPLLQLSKSAGDNLGCLGQHYGVTSLVPALHPFV
;
A
#
# COMPACT_ATOMS: atom_id res chain seq x y z
N MET A 1 -2.62 -21.59 -3.90
CA MET A 1 -2.32 -20.15 -3.77
C MET A 1 -2.50 -19.78 -2.30
N LEU A 2 -1.49 -19.23 -1.63
CA LEU A 2 -1.66 -18.78 -0.24
C LEU A 2 -2.47 -17.47 -0.28
N PRO A 3 -3.69 -17.42 0.28
CA PRO A 3 -4.48 -16.20 0.25
C PRO A 3 -3.84 -15.15 1.17
N ILE A 4 -3.73 -13.90 0.69
CA ILE A 4 -3.35 -12.77 1.52
C ILE A 4 -4.55 -12.34 2.37
N ASP A 5 -4.35 -12.22 3.68
CA ASP A 5 -5.32 -11.63 4.59
C ASP A 5 -5.03 -10.14 4.74
N TRP A 6 -5.73 -9.31 3.98
CA TRP A 6 -5.57 -7.86 4.01
C TRP A 6 -5.84 -7.24 5.38
N ARG A 7 -6.64 -7.88 6.25
CA ARG A 7 -6.82 -7.39 7.62
C ARG A 7 -5.54 -7.49 8.43
N LYS A 8 -4.65 -8.46 8.13
CA LYS A 8 -3.33 -8.55 8.74
C LYS A 8 -2.34 -7.58 8.13
N VAL A 9 -2.42 -7.38 6.80
CA VAL A 9 -1.62 -6.36 6.09
C VAL A 9 -1.88 -4.96 6.67
N GLU A 10 -3.15 -4.59 6.84
CA GLU A 10 -3.57 -3.29 7.37
C GLU A 10 -3.15 -3.07 8.85
N ARG A 11 -2.87 -4.13 9.63
CA ARG A 11 -2.41 -3.97 11.03
C ARG A 11 -1.08 -3.24 11.12
N ASN A 12 -0.21 -3.35 10.12
CA ASN A 12 1.03 -2.58 10.09
C ASN A 12 0.76 -1.07 10.07
N TYR A 13 -0.32 -0.63 9.41
CA TYR A 13 -0.74 0.77 9.39
C TYR A 13 -1.28 1.28 10.74
N ALA A 14 -1.65 0.39 11.66
CA ALA A 14 -2.07 0.78 13.01
C ALA A 14 -0.89 1.22 13.89
N GLN A 15 0.34 0.84 13.55
CA GLN A 15 1.54 1.28 14.24
C GLN A 15 1.86 2.72 13.82
N VAL A 16 1.94 3.64 14.79
CA VAL A 16 2.08 5.09 14.53
C VAL A 16 3.33 5.38 13.70
N GLN A 17 4.45 4.75 14.02
CA GLN A 17 5.72 4.95 13.33
C GLN A 17 5.68 4.41 11.90
N CYS A 18 5.09 3.22 11.69
CA CYS A 18 4.93 2.64 10.36
C CYS A 18 4.01 3.50 9.49
N LYS A 19 2.89 3.98 10.05
CA LYS A 19 2.00 4.92 9.38
C LYS A 19 2.72 6.20 8.96
N GLN A 20 3.54 6.79 9.83
CA GLN A 20 4.29 7.99 9.50
C GLN A 20 5.29 7.74 8.38
N ALA A 21 6.03 6.63 8.42
CA ALA A 21 6.95 6.24 7.35
C ALA A 21 6.22 6.06 6.00
N LEU A 22 5.07 5.37 6.00
CA LEU A 22 4.26 5.16 4.80
C LEU A 22 3.71 6.47 4.23
N LEU A 23 3.25 7.38 5.09
CA LEU A 23 2.77 8.70 4.64
C LEU A 23 3.91 9.55 4.07
N GLY A 24 5.11 9.50 4.67
CA GLY A 24 6.29 10.17 4.13
C GLY A 24 6.67 9.63 2.74
N LEU A 25 6.74 8.31 2.57
CA LEU A 25 7.01 7.68 1.28
C LEU A 25 5.94 8.00 0.23
N GLN A 26 4.68 8.08 0.64
CA GLN A 26 3.58 8.48 -0.24
C GLN A 26 3.71 9.95 -0.66
N ASP A 27 3.97 10.85 0.27
CA ASP A 27 4.00 12.30 0.00
C ASP A 27 5.26 12.72 -0.78
N GLU A 28 6.41 12.08 -0.54
CA GLU A 28 7.69 12.43 -1.18
C GLU A 28 7.93 11.71 -2.52
N HIS A 29 7.41 10.48 -2.65
CA HIS A 29 7.75 9.59 -3.77
C HIS A 29 6.53 8.96 -4.45
N GLU A 30 5.32 9.35 -4.07
CA GLU A 30 4.06 8.79 -4.60
C GLU A 30 3.96 7.27 -4.47
N VAL A 31 4.68 6.69 -3.50
CA VAL A 31 4.63 5.24 -3.24
C VAL A 31 3.22 4.84 -2.82
N ASP A 32 2.69 3.79 -3.45
CA ASP A 32 1.38 3.27 -3.10
C ASP A 32 1.43 2.57 -1.74
N VAL A 33 0.67 3.12 -0.78
CA VAL A 33 0.62 2.62 0.59
C VAL A 33 0.14 1.16 0.65
N ASN A 34 -0.79 0.73 -0.19
CA ASN A 34 -1.25 -0.67 -0.21
C ASN A 34 -0.16 -1.61 -0.71
N LEU A 35 0.61 -1.22 -1.73
CA LEU A 35 1.74 -2.02 -2.22
C LEU A 35 2.87 -2.08 -1.19
N ALA A 36 3.18 -0.96 -0.53
CA ALA A 36 4.18 -0.91 0.52
C ALA A 36 3.80 -1.77 1.74
N LEU A 37 2.55 -1.69 2.19
CA LEU A 37 2.01 -2.55 3.25
C LEU A 37 2.05 -4.04 2.86
N LEU A 38 1.70 -4.36 1.61
CA LEU A 38 1.75 -5.72 1.10
C LEU A 38 3.18 -6.27 1.06
N ALA A 39 4.14 -5.49 0.56
CA ALA A 39 5.54 -5.86 0.51
C ALA A 39 6.09 -6.12 1.92
N LEU A 40 5.85 -5.18 2.84
CA LEU A 40 6.22 -5.30 4.26
C LEU A 40 5.62 -6.57 4.89
N TYR A 41 4.33 -6.81 4.68
CA TYR A 41 3.68 -8.00 5.21
C TYR A 41 4.27 -9.30 4.65
N CYS A 42 4.57 -9.35 3.35
CA CYS A 42 5.20 -10.52 2.74
C CYS A 42 6.59 -10.78 3.33
N ASP A 43 7.42 -9.74 3.53
CA ASP A 43 8.73 -9.87 4.17
C ASP A 43 8.60 -10.41 5.61
N GLN A 44 7.69 -9.86 6.43
CA GLN A 44 7.38 -10.35 7.79
C GLN A 44 6.99 -11.84 7.80
N GLN A 45 6.23 -12.29 6.80
CA GLN A 45 5.75 -13.67 6.70
C GLN A 45 6.73 -14.62 5.97
N ARG A 46 7.91 -14.14 5.56
CA ARG A 46 8.86 -14.89 4.72
C ARG A 46 8.18 -15.45 3.46
N LEU A 47 7.43 -14.59 2.79
CA LEU A 47 6.80 -14.84 1.50
C LEU A 47 7.49 -13.98 0.45
N THR A 48 7.75 -14.53 -0.72
CA THR A 48 8.28 -13.79 -1.87
C THR A 48 7.21 -13.65 -2.93
N ILE A 49 6.94 -12.41 -3.34
CA ILE A 49 6.14 -12.09 -4.52
C ILE A 49 6.98 -12.44 -5.75
N ASN A 50 6.42 -13.25 -6.66
CA ASN A 50 7.07 -13.56 -7.92
C ASN A 50 7.42 -12.24 -8.65
N PRO A 51 8.68 -12.02 -9.07
CA PRO A 51 9.09 -10.79 -9.73
C PRO A 51 8.22 -10.40 -10.93
N ASN A 52 7.68 -11.39 -11.65
CA ASN A 52 6.80 -11.18 -12.81
C ASN A 52 5.42 -10.58 -12.44
N CYS A 53 5.05 -10.58 -11.16
CA CYS A 53 3.81 -9.97 -10.68
C CYS A 53 3.93 -8.44 -10.53
N TRP A 54 5.11 -7.91 -10.21
CA TRP A 54 5.29 -6.49 -9.89
C TRP A 54 4.79 -5.53 -10.97
N PRO A 55 5.11 -5.72 -12.28
CA PRO A 55 4.62 -4.80 -13.30
C PRO A 55 3.09 -4.72 -13.35
N LYS A 56 2.40 -5.86 -13.16
CA LYS A 56 0.93 -5.91 -13.14
C LYS A 56 0.37 -5.26 -11.88
N LEU A 57 0.95 -5.54 -10.72
CA LEU A 57 0.55 -4.93 -9.45
C LEU A 57 0.66 -3.41 -9.50
N LEU A 58 1.80 -2.89 -9.97
CA LEU A 58 2.07 -1.45 -10.12
C LEU A 58 1.10 -0.81 -11.11
N ALA A 59 0.87 -1.41 -12.27
CA ALA A 59 -0.06 -0.89 -13.26
C ALA A 59 -1.51 -0.82 -12.74
N THR A 60 -1.97 -1.87 -12.05
CA THR A 60 -3.28 -1.88 -11.39
C THR A 60 -3.35 -0.80 -10.31
N SER A 61 -2.34 -0.68 -9.45
CA SER A 61 -2.29 0.36 -8.42
C SER A 61 -2.35 1.76 -9.00
N ALA A 62 -1.55 2.04 -10.03
CA ALA A 62 -1.50 3.35 -10.69
C ALA A 62 -2.87 3.77 -11.27
N LEU A 63 -3.58 2.84 -11.92
CA LEU A 63 -4.93 3.10 -12.43
C LEU A 63 -5.91 3.48 -11.30
N TRP A 64 -5.86 2.77 -10.17
CA TRP A 64 -6.70 3.07 -9.01
C TRP A 64 -6.30 4.38 -8.32
N GLN A 65 -5.01 4.71 -8.25
CA GLN A 65 -4.55 5.98 -7.69
C GLN A 65 -5.08 7.17 -8.50
N GLN A 66 -5.15 7.07 -9.82
CA GLN A 66 -5.76 8.10 -10.68
C GLN A 66 -7.26 8.29 -10.35
N GLN A 67 -7.98 7.20 -10.04
CA GLN A 67 -9.39 7.25 -9.66
C GLN A 67 -9.61 7.81 -8.24
N LEU A 68 -8.66 7.57 -7.33
CA LEU A 68 -8.70 8.06 -5.94
C LEU A 68 -8.29 9.53 -5.83
N ALA A 69 -7.46 10.04 -6.73
CA ALA A 69 -6.91 11.39 -6.64
C ALA A 69 -7.98 12.50 -6.53
N PRO A 70 -9.07 12.52 -7.33
CA PRO A 70 -10.15 13.50 -7.17
C PRO A 70 -10.82 13.42 -5.81
N LEU A 71 -11.09 12.21 -5.32
CA LEU A 71 -11.72 12.00 -4.00
C LEU A 71 -10.82 12.52 -2.88
N ARG A 72 -9.51 12.24 -2.94
CA ARG A 72 -8.51 12.75 -1.99
C ARG A 72 -8.44 14.27 -1.99
N ALA A 73 -8.51 14.91 -3.16
CA ALA A 73 -8.54 16.37 -3.27
C ALA A 73 -9.80 16.96 -2.58
N ILE A 74 -10.98 16.36 -2.78
CA ILE A 74 -12.22 16.78 -2.13
C ILE A 74 -12.12 16.57 -0.61
N ARG A 75 -11.62 15.42 -0.15
CA ARG A 75 -11.42 15.13 1.28
C ARG A 75 -10.46 16.11 1.94
N ARG A 76 -9.34 16.45 1.30
CA ARG A 76 -8.37 17.45 1.81
C ARG A 76 -9.05 18.80 2.04
N ARG A 77 -9.90 19.26 1.12
CA ARG A 77 -10.69 20.50 1.28
C ARG A 77 -11.74 20.40 2.39
N ALA A 78 -12.35 19.23 2.57
CA ALA A 78 -13.34 18.99 3.62
C ALA A 78 -12.75 18.93 5.04
N LYS A 79 -11.43 18.74 5.19
CA LYS A 79 -10.76 18.54 6.48
C LYS A 79 -10.93 19.71 7.46
N SER A 80 -10.96 20.94 6.96
CA SER A 80 -11.20 22.15 7.78
C SER A 80 -12.67 22.54 7.88
N GLY A 81 -13.57 21.78 7.25
CA GLY A 81 -15.00 22.06 7.20
C GLY A 81 -15.82 21.14 8.13
N ASN A 82 -16.95 20.65 7.64
CA ASN A 82 -17.84 19.79 8.41
C ASN A 82 -17.20 18.41 8.69
N PRO A 83 -16.99 18.02 9.97
CA PRO A 83 -16.37 16.74 10.31
C PRO A 83 -17.14 15.52 9.79
N GLY A 84 -18.48 15.56 9.79
CA GLY A 84 -19.31 14.48 9.27
C GLY A 84 -19.17 14.28 7.76
N TYR A 85 -18.98 15.37 7.01
CA TYR A 85 -18.70 15.27 5.57
C TYR A 85 -17.30 14.69 5.30
N TYR A 86 -16.29 15.13 6.04
CA TYR A 86 -14.94 14.55 5.96
C TYR A 86 -14.95 13.04 6.25
N GLN A 87 -15.64 12.61 7.31
CA GLN A 87 -15.72 11.19 7.68
C GLN A 87 -16.41 10.34 6.61
N ARG A 88 -17.46 10.86 5.95
CA ARG A 88 -18.10 10.16 4.81
C ARG A 88 -17.14 9.99 3.62
N LEU A 89 -16.38 11.03 3.28
CA LEU A 89 -15.39 10.94 2.19
C LEU A 89 -14.28 9.95 2.52
N LEU A 90 -13.80 9.95 3.77
CA LEU A 90 -12.82 8.98 4.25
C LEU A 90 -13.36 7.54 4.15
N ALA A 91 -14.62 7.31 4.50
CA ALA A 91 -15.24 5.99 4.38
C ALA A 91 -15.33 5.51 2.92
N ILE A 92 -15.66 6.40 1.98
CA ILE A 92 -15.67 6.10 0.55
C ILE A 92 -14.26 5.75 0.06
N GLU A 93 -13.24 6.53 0.46
CA GLU A 93 -11.84 6.27 0.10
C GLU A 93 -11.40 4.88 0.58
N LEU A 94 -11.68 4.54 1.84
CA LEU A 94 -11.37 3.23 2.40
C LEU A 94 -12.12 2.09 1.70
N MET A 95 -13.36 2.30 1.25
CA MET A 95 -14.09 1.32 0.45
C MET A 95 -13.40 1.06 -0.89
N LEU A 96 -12.98 2.11 -1.59
CA LEU A 96 -12.28 2.00 -2.86
C LEU A 96 -10.90 1.35 -2.71
N GLU A 97 -10.15 1.71 -1.67
CA GLU A 97 -8.86 1.05 -1.37
C GLU A 97 -9.02 -0.45 -1.12
N ARG A 98 -10.09 -0.88 -0.43
CA ARG A 98 -10.41 -2.30 -0.27
C ARG A 98 -10.78 -2.98 -1.59
N GLN A 99 -11.43 -2.28 -2.52
CA GLN A 99 -11.66 -2.84 -3.86
C GLN A 99 -10.33 -3.01 -4.62
N LEU A 100 -9.41 -2.05 -4.54
CA LEU A 100 -8.06 -2.20 -5.09
C LEU A 100 -7.36 -3.45 -4.49
N GLN A 101 -7.39 -3.63 -3.18
CA GLN A 101 -6.83 -4.82 -2.52
C GLN A 101 -7.41 -6.13 -3.08
N GLN A 102 -8.72 -6.18 -3.35
CA GLN A 102 -9.37 -7.32 -4.00
C GLN A 102 -8.89 -7.54 -5.44
N GLN A 103 -8.58 -6.47 -6.18
CA GLN A 103 -8.02 -6.55 -7.54
C GLN A 103 -6.54 -6.97 -7.56
N LEU A 104 -5.76 -6.60 -6.54
CA LEU A 104 -4.35 -6.99 -6.42
C LEU A 104 -4.18 -8.47 -6.07
N THR A 105 -5.04 -9.00 -5.19
CA THR A 105 -4.97 -10.38 -4.69
C THR A 105 -4.83 -11.45 -5.78
N PRO A 106 -5.66 -11.49 -6.85
CA PRO A 106 -5.55 -12.51 -7.89
C PRO A 106 -4.27 -12.39 -8.73
N LEU A 107 -3.59 -11.24 -8.71
CA LEU A 107 -2.34 -11.03 -9.45
C LEU A 107 -1.13 -11.63 -8.73
N LEU A 108 -1.26 -11.99 -7.45
CA LEU A 108 -0.15 -12.41 -6.61
C LEU A 108 0.20 -13.88 -6.82
N GLN A 109 1.46 -14.15 -7.16
CA GLN A 109 2.03 -15.48 -7.04
C GLN A 109 3.08 -15.45 -5.94
N LEU A 110 2.84 -16.21 -4.87
CA LEU A 110 3.65 -16.21 -3.67
C LEU A 110 4.37 -17.54 -3.51
N SER A 111 5.62 -17.48 -3.06
CA SER A 111 6.41 -18.64 -2.63
C SER A 111 6.89 -18.43 -1.20
N LYS A 112 7.09 -19.52 -0.44
CA LYS A 112 7.69 -19.45 0.90
C LYS A 112 9.21 -19.35 0.78
N SER A 113 9.75 -18.17 1.00
CA SER A 113 11.19 -17.89 1.02
C SER A 113 11.42 -16.51 1.62
N ALA A 114 12.63 -16.28 2.16
CA ALA A 114 13.04 -14.96 2.63
C ALA A 114 13.41 -14.07 1.43
N GLY A 115 12.40 -13.55 0.74
CA GLY A 115 12.55 -12.58 -0.32
C GLY A 115 12.79 -11.17 0.21
N ASP A 116 13.09 -10.27 -0.71
CA ASP A 116 13.28 -8.83 -0.47
C ASP A 116 12.18 -8.05 -1.22
N ASN A 117 10.93 -8.17 -0.76
CA ASN A 117 9.80 -7.54 -1.45
C ASN A 117 9.87 -6.02 -1.34
N LEU A 118 10.30 -5.49 -0.18
CA LEU A 118 10.54 -4.07 -0.01
C LEU A 118 11.64 -3.57 -0.96
N GLY A 119 12.74 -4.30 -1.12
CA GLY A 119 13.80 -3.96 -2.08
C GLY A 119 13.32 -3.98 -3.52
N CYS A 120 12.57 -5.01 -3.92
CA CYS A 120 11.95 -5.06 -5.25
C CYS A 120 11.02 -3.86 -5.50
N LEU A 121 10.16 -3.52 -4.52
CA LEU A 121 9.28 -2.37 -4.60
C LEU A 121 10.07 -1.05 -4.71
N GLY A 122 11.10 -0.89 -3.89
CA GLY A 122 11.99 0.28 -3.92
C GLY A 122 12.67 0.46 -5.27
N GLN A 123 13.13 -0.62 -5.91
CA GLN A 123 13.69 -0.59 -7.26
C GLN A 123 12.68 -0.12 -8.31
N HIS A 124 11.43 -0.58 -8.23
CA HIS A 124 10.38 -0.18 -9.17
C HIS A 124 9.99 1.30 -9.06
N TYR A 125 9.99 1.85 -7.84
CA TYR A 125 9.77 3.29 -7.63
C TYR A 125 11.03 4.14 -7.80
N GLY A 126 12.22 3.53 -7.86
CA GLY A 126 13.49 4.26 -7.84
C GLY A 126 13.77 4.92 -6.47
N VAL A 127 13.25 4.36 -5.38
CA VAL A 127 13.26 4.95 -4.03
C VAL A 127 14.14 4.11 -3.11
N THR A 128 15.36 4.59 -2.87
CA THR A 128 16.34 3.91 -1.98
C THR A 128 16.00 4.04 -0.50
N SER A 129 15.19 5.04 -0.12
CA SER A 129 14.73 5.27 1.25
C SER A 129 13.61 4.30 1.69
N LEU A 130 12.98 3.58 0.76
CA LEU A 130 11.83 2.71 1.05
C LEU A 130 12.22 1.57 2.00
N VAL A 131 13.30 0.86 1.71
CA VAL A 131 13.77 -0.25 2.56
C VAL A 131 14.17 0.26 3.95
N PRO A 132 15.07 1.26 4.10
CA PRO A 132 15.41 1.80 5.42
C PRO A 132 14.19 2.31 6.21
N ALA A 133 13.18 2.87 5.54
CA ALA A 133 11.99 3.40 6.20
C ALA A 133 11.07 2.30 6.74
N LEU A 134 10.99 1.14 6.07
CA LEU A 134 10.03 0.08 6.39
C LEU A 134 10.64 -1.18 7.01
N HIS A 135 11.94 -1.43 6.80
CA HIS A 135 12.65 -2.58 7.37
C HIS A 135 12.58 -2.68 8.90
N PRO A 136 12.55 -1.59 9.70
CA PRO A 136 12.38 -1.69 11.15
C PRO A 136 11.08 -2.39 11.60
N PHE A 137 10.13 -2.59 10.67
CA PHE A 137 8.86 -3.25 10.93
C PHE A 137 8.80 -4.69 10.40
N VAL A 138 9.85 -5.21 9.76
CA VAL A 138 9.95 -6.61 9.28
C VAL A 138 10.27 -7.55 10.44
#